data_AF-A0A2E5G1E0-F1
#
_entry.id   AF-A0A2E5G1E0-F1
#
_cell.length_a   1.000
_cell.length_b   1.000
_cell.length_c   1.000
_cell.angle_alpha   90.00
_cell.angle_beta   90.00
_cell.angle_gamma   90.00
#
_symmetry.space_group_name_H-M   'P 1'
#
loop_
_entity.id
_entity.type
_entity.pdbx_description
1 polymer ?
#
loop_
_entity_poly.entity_id
_entity_poly.type
_entity_poly.pdbx_seq_one_letter_code
_entity_poly.pdbx_strand_id
1 'polypeptide(L)' 'MKGAIPLAAFIRSYFKDPADFANVHGCKRNTVYRMQARGVYVTGNREKYTIWTPSEPKGDQPDLF' A
#
# COMPACT_ATOMS: atom_id res chain seq x y z
N MET A 1 -12.16 -9.57 6.61
CA MET A 1 -12.15 -8.13 6.96
C MET A 1 -13.08 -7.40 5.99
N LYS A 2 -14.31 -7.06 6.38
CA LYS A 2 -15.21 -6.29 5.51
C LYS A 2 -14.69 -4.84 5.47
N GLY A 3 -14.24 -4.36 4.30
CA GLY A 3 -13.82 -2.96 4.10
C GLY A 3 -12.33 -2.69 3.87
N ALA A 4 -11.50 -3.74 3.76
CA ALA A 4 -10.12 -3.60 3.30
C ALA A 4 -10.06 -3.75 1.77
N ILE A 5 -9.47 -2.78 1.07
CA ILE A 5 -9.25 -2.83 -0.38
C ILE A 5 -7.75 -2.69 -0.69
N PRO A 6 -7.25 -3.25 -1.82
CA PRO A 6 -5.87 -3.04 -2.23
C PRO A 6 -5.53 -1.56 -2.36
N LEU A 7 -4.32 -1.15 -1.98
CA LEU A 7 -3.85 0.23 -2.11
C LEU A 7 -4.01 0.75 -3.55
N ALA A 8 -3.78 -0.11 -4.54
CA ALA A 8 -3.97 0.24 -5.95
C ALA A 8 -5.43 0.56 -6.31
N ALA A 9 -6.40 -0.10 -5.69
CA ALA A 9 -7.82 0.20 -5.88
C ALA A 9 -8.19 1.50 -5.14
N PHE A 10 -7.72 1.67 -3.91
CA PHE A 10 -7.92 2.89 -3.13
C PHE A 10 -7.41 4.14 -3.85
N ILE A 11 -6.19 4.07 -4.41
CA ILE A 11 -5.60 5.18 -5.18
C ILE A 11 -6.47 5.52 -6.39
N ARG A 12 -6.94 4.53 -7.16
CA ARG A 12 -7.81 4.77 -8.31
C ARG A 12 -9.15 5.42 -7.95
N SER A 13 -9.67 5.14 -6.75
CA SER A 13 -10.95 5.67 -6.31
C SER A 13 -10.87 7.11 -5.77
N TYR A 14 -9.73 7.50 -5.20
CA TYR A 14 -9.63 8.70 -4.36
C TYR A 14 -8.51 9.65 -4.73
N PHE A 15 -7.61 9.27 -5.63
CA PHE A 15 -6.45 10.04 -6.06
C PHE A 15 -6.34 10.01 -7.58
N LYS A 16 -5.59 10.95 -8.15
CA LYS A 16 -5.40 10.99 -9.61
C LYS A 16 -4.55 9.82 -10.09
N ASP A 17 -3.44 9.57 -9.39
CA ASP A 17 -2.47 8.53 -9.72
C ASP A 17 -1.56 8.23 -8.49
N PRO A 18 -0.66 7.24 -8.57
CA PRO A 18 0.29 6.95 -7.49
C PRO A 18 1.25 8.10 -7.16
N ALA A 19 1.51 9.04 -8.06
CA ALA A 19 2.36 10.20 -7.81
C ALA A 19 1.63 11.26 -6.97
N ASP A 20 0.35 11.51 -7.26
CA ASP A 20 -0.54 12.36 -6.48
C ASP A 20 -0.68 11.84 -5.04
N PHE A 21 -0.93 10.53 -4.89
CA PHE A 21 -0.90 9.89 -3.57
C PHE A 21 0.44 10.11 -2.86
N ALA A 22 1.57 9.92 -3.56
CA ALA A 22 2.88 10.12 -2.98
C ALA A 22 3.12 11.57 -2.51
N ASN A 23 2.70 12.55 -3.31
CA ASN A 23 2.82 13.97 -3.01
C ASN A 23 2.03 14.36 -1.74
N VAL A 24 0.78 13.89 -1.63
CA VAL A 24 -0.08 14.14 -0.44
C VAL A 24 0.57 13.61 0.84
N HIS A 25 1.38 12.54 0.75
CA HIS A 25 1.99 11.88 1.90
C HIS A 25 3.48 12.20 2.07
N GLY A 26 4.04 13.12 1.27
CA GLY A 26 5.45 13.47 1.33
C GLY A 26 6.41 12.31 1.07
N CYS A 27 6.02 11.33 0.25
CA CYS A 27 6.86 10.18 -0.08
C CYS A 27 7.18 10.10 -1.58
N LYS A 28 8.13 9.23 -1.96
CA LYS A 28 8.51 9.04 -3.37
C LYS A 28 7.48 8.16 -4.07
N ARG A 29 7.16 8.45 -5.34
CA ARG A 29 6.30 7.62 -6.20
C ARG A 29 6.71 6.13 -6.19
N ASN A 30 8.01 5.84 -6.24
CA ASN A 30 8.52 4.47 -6.19
C ASN A 30 8.20 3.74 -4.88
N THR A 31 8.06 4.45 -3.77
CA THR A 31 7.62 3.87 -2.50
C THR A 31 6.19 3.36 -2.62
N VAL A 32 5.29 4.11 -3.25
CA VAL A 32 3.90 3.70 -3.48
C VAL A 32 3.82 2.45 -4.35
N TYR A 33 4.62 2.37 -5.43
CA TYR A 33 4.68 1.15 -6.24
C TYR A 33 5.19 -0.06 -5.46
N ARG A 34 6.20 0.10 -4.60
CA ARG A 34 6.66 -0.98 -3.71
C ARG A 34 5.58 -1.41 -2.72
N MET A 35 4.83 -0.47 -2.17
CA MET A 35 3.70 -0.77 -1.29
C MET A 35 2.62 -1.58 -2.02
N GLN A 36 2.26 -1.18 -3.24
CA GLN A 36 1.31 -1.93 -4.07
C GLN A 36 1.81 -3.35 -4.39
N ALA A 37 3.08 -3.49 -4.78
CA ALA A 37 3.69 -4.79 -5.08
C ALA A 37 3.77 -5.71 -3.85
N ARG A 38 3.94 -5.14 -2.65
CA ARG A 38 3.91 -5.86 -1.37
C ARG A 38 2.49 -6.28 -0.94
N GLY A 39 1.45 -5.93 -1.68
CA GLY A 39 0.08 -6.26 -1.31
C GLY A 39 -0.48 -5.43 -0.16
N VAL A 40 0.01 -4.20 0.02
CA VAL A 40 -0.54 -3.25 0.99
C VAL A 40 -2.03 -3.02 0.73
N TYR A 41 -2.83 -3.07 1.80
CA TYR A 41 -4.26 -2.84 1.78
C TYR A 41 -4.64 -1.64 2.64
N VAL A 42 -5.80 -1.07 2.38
CA VAL A 42 -6.29 0.15 3.02
C VAL A 42 -7.70 -0.08 3.51
N THR A 43 -8.02 0.43 4.69
CA THR A 43 -9.39 0.51 5.22
C THR A 43 -9.76 1.97 5.44
N GLY A 44 -10.95 2.38 5.02
CA GLY A 44 -11.45 3.76 5.19
C GLY A 44 -11.77 4.44 3.86
N ASN A 45 -11.77 5.78 3.86
CA ASN A 45 -12.12 6.63 2.71
C ASN A 45 -11.08 7.76 2.53
N ARG A 46 -11.30 8.73 1.61
CA ARG A 46 -10.36 9.84 1.34
C ARG A 46 -10.04 10.70 2.57
N GLU A 47 -11.00 10.91 3.46
CA GLU A 47 -10.88 11.79 4.62
C GLU A 47 -10.11 11.11 5.76
N LYS A 48 -10.36 9.82 5.96
CA LYS A 48 -9.73 9.03 7.02
C LYS A 48 -9.56 7.58 6.60
N TYR A 49 -8.30 7.13 6.54
CA TYR A 49 -7.93 5.78 6.17
C TYR A 49 -6.70 5.29 6.93
N THR A 50 -6.62 3.97 7.06
CA THR A 50 -5.49 3.26 7.66
C THR A 50 -4.86 2.34 6.62
N ILE A 51 -3.54 2.42 6.49
CA ILE A 51 -2.75 1.59 5.61
C ILE A 51 -2.26 0.38 6.41
N TRP A 52 -2.43 -0.80 5.84
CA TRP A 52 -2.00 -2.07 6.41
C TRP A 52 -0.98 -2.70 5.49
N THR A 53 0.21 -2.94 6.05
CA THR A 53 1.24 -3.69 5.35
C THR A 53 1.12 -5.13 5.81
N PRO A 54 0.96 -6.10 4.89
CA PRO A 54 1.03 -7.50 5.29
C PRO A 54 2.39 -7.73 5.96
N SER A 55 2.36 -8.40 7.10
CA SER A 55 3.59 -8.89 7.73
C SER A 55 4.36 -9.66 6.66
N GLU A 56 5.62 -9.32 6.41
CA GLU A 56 6.47 -10.20 5.63
C GLU A 56 6.34 -11.59 6.28
N PRO A 57 6.06 -12.67 5.51
CA PRO A 57 6.29 -13.99 6.06
C PRO A 57 7.75 -13.95 6.51
N LYS A 58 7.99 -14.16 7.81
CA LYS A 58 9.35 -14.43 8.30
C LYS A 58 9.83 -15.57 7.44
N GLY A 59 10.65 -15.27 6.45
CA GLY A 59 11.17 -16.29 5.57
C GLY A 59 11.99 -17.20 6.45
N ASP A 60 11.56 -18.45 6.58
CA ASP A 60 12.51 -19.54 6.50
C ASP A 60 13.13 -19.42 5.10
N GLN A 61 14.07 -18.48 4.95
CA GLN A 61 15.00 -18.53 3.85
C GLN A 61 15.90 -19.72 4.20
N PRO A 62 15.87 -20.85 3.47
CA PRO A 62 16.90 -21.84 3.66
C PRO A 62 18.23 -21.13 3.42
N ASP A 63 19.10 -21.16 4.43
CA ASP A 63 20.47 -20.70 4.31
C ASP A 63 21.07 -21.42 3.11
N LEU A 64 21.26 -20.68 2.02
CA LEU A 64 21.93 -21.14 0.82
C LEU A 64 23.32 -20.51 0.77
N PHE A 65 24.06 -20.55 1.89
CA PHE A 65 25.52 -20.44 1.95
C PHE A 65 26.06 -21.18 3.18
#